data_AF-A0A484IRL5-F1
#
_entry.id   AF-A0A484IRL5-F1
#
_cell.length_a   1.000
_cell.length_b   1.000
_cell.length_c   1.000
_cell.angle_alpha   90.00
_cell.angle_beta   90.00
_cell.angle_gamma   90.00
#
_symmetry.space_group_name_H-M   'P 1'
#
loop_
_entity.id
_entity.type
_entity.pdbx_description
1 polymer ?
#
loop_
_entity_poly.entity_id
_entity_poly.type
_entity_poly.pdbx_seq_one_letter_code
_entity_poly.pdbx_strand_id
1 'polypeptide(L)' 'MREALYEAAHSILSKPIKGCAQLKSWAMRIARRAGISKAKVALARKLAVIMLRMLKDNVPFNATAKATAMAA' A
#
# COMPACT_ATOMS: atom_id res chain seq x y z
N MET A 1 -3.31 12.33 -11.83
CA MET A 1 -3.08 11.74 -10.47
C MET A 1 -3.20 10.22 -10.42
N ARG A 2 -4.12 9.58 -11.18
CA ARG A 2 -4.27 8.11 -11.22
C ARG A 2 -3.01 7.37 -11.69
N GLU A 3 -2.31 7.92 -12.70
CA GLU A 3 -1.09 7.33 -13.26
C GLU A 3 0.08 7.32 -12.27
N ALA A 4 0.34 8.46 -11.60
CA ALA A 4 1.41 8.55 -10.60
C ALA A 4 1.27 7.51 -9.48
N LEU A 5 0.04 7.24 -9.03
CA LEU A 5 -0.24 6.21 -8.02
C LEU A 5 -0.09 4.79 -8.57
N TYR A 6 -0.34 4.58 -9.86
CA TYR A 6 -0.14 3.29 -10.51
C TYR A 6 1.36 2.98 -10.68
N GLU A 7 2.15 3.97 -11.09
CA GLU A 7 3.61 3.85 -11.17
C GLU A 7 4.26 3.65 -9.79
N ALA A 8 3.74 4.32 -8.76
CA ALA A 8 4.15 4.08 -7.38
C ALA A 8 3.80 2.65 -6.93
N ALA A 9 2.59 2.17 -7.24
CA ALA A 9 2.18 0.80 -6.94
C ALA A 9 3.05 -0.23 -7.68
N HIS A 10 3.42 0.05 -8.93
CA HIS A 10 4.36 -0.79 -9.67
C HIS A 10 5.74 -0.82 -9.01
N SER A 11 6.28 0.34 -8.64
CA SER A 11 7.56 0.45 -7.95
C SER A 11 7.59 -0.30 -6.61
N ILE A 12 6.51 -0.26 -5.83
CA ILE A 12 6.39 -1.01 -4.56
C ILE A 12 6.41 -2.53 -4.79
N LEU A 13 5.80 -2.99 -5.87
CA LEU A 13 5.79 -4.42 -6.22
C LEU A 13 7.15 -4.86 -6.78
N SER A 14 7.75 -4.07 -7.67
CA SER A 14 9.00 -4.40 -8.37
C SER A 14 10.25 -4.24 -7.50
N LYS A 15 10.27 -3.28 -6.58
CA LYS A 15 11.46 -2.96 -5.77
C LYS A 15 11.22 -3.25 -4.28
N PRO A 16 12.26 -3.59 -3.51
CA PRO A 16 12.18 -3.63 -2.06
C PRO A 16 12.23 -2.20 -1.49
N ILE A 17 11.06 -1.68 -1.07
CA ILE A 17 10.93 -0.36 -0.46
C ILE A 17 10.76 -0.52 1.06
N LYS A 18 11.63 0.13 1.85
CA LYS A 18 11.57 0.13 3.31
C LYS A 18 10.25 0.76 3.78
N GLY A 19 9.60 0.15 4.78
CA GLY A 19 8.32 0.63 5.32
C GLY A 19 7.06 0.22 4.54
N CYS A 20 7.19 -0.44 3.39
CA CYS A 20 6.03 -0.87 2.58
C CYS A 20 5.76 -2.39 2.63
N ALA A 21 6.44 -3.15 3.49
CA ALA A 21 6.36 -4.61 3.52
C ALA A 21 4.92 -5.15 3.71
N GLN A 22 4.12 -4.53 4.58
CA GLN A 22 2.72 -4.92 4.79
C GLN A 22 1.82 -4.62 3.58
N LEU A 23 2.03 -3.48 2.90
CA LEU A 23 1.29 -3.14 1.69
C LEU A 23 1.66 -4.06 0.53
N LYS A 24 2.95 -4.38 0.40
CA LYS A 24 3.47 -5.33 -0.58
C LYS A 24 2.90 -6.72 -0.36
N SER A 25 2.94 -7.25 0.86
CA SER A 25 2.39 -8.58 1.17
C SER A 25 0.87 -8.66 0.93
N TRP A 26 0.14 -7.60 1.28
CA TRP A 26 -1.29 -7.50 0.99
C TRP A 26 -1.58 -7.47 -0.52
N ALA A 27 -0.83 -6.68 -1.29
CA ALA A 27 -0.98 -6.62 -2.74
C ALA A 27 -0.60 -7.95 -3.42
N MET A 28 0.44 -8.64 -2.94
CA MET A 28 0.82 -9.97 -3.42
C MET A 28 -0.27 -11.02 -3.18
N ARG A 29 -0.97 -10.94 -2.04
CA ARG A 29 -2.15 -11.79 -1.78
C ARG A 29 -3.27 -11.56 -2.79
N ILE A 30 -3.49 -10.32 -3.20
CA ILE A 30 -4.48 -9.98 -4.24
C ILE A 30 -4.00 -10.48 -5.60
N ALA A 31 -2.71 -10.31 -5.91
CA ALA A 31 -2.14 -10.79 -7.16
C ALA A 31 -2.35 -12.30 -7.35
N ARG A 32 -2.20 -13.09 -6.27
CA ARG A 32 -2.48 -14.53 -6.29
C ARG A 32 -3.94 -14.88 -6.56
N ARG A 33 -4.90 -14.05 -6.15
CA ARG A 33 -6.34 -14.33 -6.28
C ARG A 33 -6.94 -13.77 -7.58
N ALA A 34 -6.45 -12.64 -8.04
CA ALA A 34 -7.11 -11.82 -9.06
C ALA A 34 -6.17 -11.33 -10.17
N GLY A 35 -4.88 -11.67 -10.11
CA GLY A 35 -3.86 -11.23 -11.07
C GLY A 35 -3.17 -9.92 -10.71
N ILE A 36 -1.97 -9.72 -11.28
CA ILE A 36 -1.07 -8.60 -10.97
C ILE A 36 -1.67 -7.25 -11.37
N SER A 37 -2.38 -7.16 -12.49
CA SER A 37 -3.01 -5.90 -12.96
C SER A 37 -4.03 -5.38 -11.94
N LYS A 38 -4.91 -6.25 -11.43
CA LYS A 38 -5.89 -5.93 -10.39
C LYS A 38 -5.21 -5.60 -9.06
N ALA A 39 -4.11 -6.28 -8.73
CA ALA A 39 -3.32 -5.96 -7.55
C ALA A 39 -2.70 -4.56 -7.59
N LYS A 40 -2.15 -4.14 -8.75
CA LYS A 40 -1.62 -2.78 -8.94
C LYS A 40 -2.71 -1.72 -8.73
N VAL A 41 -3.88 -1.90 -9.34
CA VAL A 41 -5.02 -0.97 -9.20
C VAL A 41 -5.52 -0.91 -7.75
N ALA A 42 -5.64 -2.07 -7.08
CA ALA A 42 -6.04 -2.12 -5.68
C ALA A 42 -5.02 -1.43 -4.76
N LEU A 43 -3.73 -1.61 -5.03
CA LEU A 43 -2.65 -0.95 -4.30
C LEU A 43 -2.67 0.56 -4.51
N ALA A 44 -2.81 1.04 -5.74
CA ALA A 44 -2.92 2.46 -6.05
C ALA A 44 -4.12 3.13 -5.32
N ARG A 45 -5.29 2.48 -5.30
CA ARG A 45 -6.47 2.97 -4.56
C ARG A 45 -6.21 3.04 -3.07
N LYS A 46 -5.54 2.03 -2.50
CA LYS A 46 -5.23 2.01 -1.07
C LYS A 46 -4.22 3.09 -0.69
N LEU A 47 -3.22 3.35 -1.55
CA LEU A 47 -2.26 4.44 -1.36
C LEU A 47 -2.96 5.81 -1.38
N ALA A 48 -3.89 6.03 -2.32
CA ALA A 48 -4.68 7.26 -2.38
C ALA A 48 -5.42 7.54 -1.06
N VAL A 49 -6.07 6.52 -0.49
CA VAL A 49 -6.81 6.65 0.77
C VAL A 49 -5.87 6.92 1.95
N ILE A 50 -4.71 6.26 2.01
CA ILE A 50 -3.72 6.49 3.07
C ILE A 50 -3.19 7.92 3.00
N MET A 51 -2.76 8.37 1.81
CA MET A 51 -2.25 9.73 1.62
C MET A 51 -3.30 10.79 1.95
N LEU A 52 -4.54 10.58 1.53
CA LEU A 52 -5.64 11.48 1.86
C LEU A 52 -5.90 11.55 3.37
N ARG A 53 -5.85 10.41 4.07
CA ARG A 53 -6.03 10.38 5.53
C ARG A 53 -4.88 11.03 6.26
N MET A 54 -3.64 10.78 5.87
CA MET A 54 -2.47 11.46 6.45
C MET A 54 -2.57 12.98 6.30
N LEU A 55 -3.03 13.46 5.13
CA LEU A 55 -3.21 14.88 4.88
C LEU A 55 -4.32 15.48 5.75
N LYS A 56 -5.44 14.76 5.94
CA LYS A 56 -6.56 15.22 6.76
C LYS A 56 -6.26 15.18 8.26
N ASP A 57 -5.62 14.11 8.71
CA ASP A 57 -5.41 13.84 10.14
C ASP A 57 -4.08 14.46 10.64
N ASN A 58 -3.21 14.95 9.74
CA ASN A 58 -1.83 15.39 10.02
C ASN A 58 -0.97 14.34 10.74
N VAL A 59 -1.34 13.07 10.67
CA VAL A 59 -0.60 11.96 11.28
C VAL A 59 0.25 11.25 10.24
N PRO A 60 1.54 10.96 10.52
CA PRO A 60 2.39 10.21 9.61
C PRO A 60 1.93 8.76 9.44
N PHE A 61 2.27 8.15 8.31
CA PHE A 61 1.98 6.75 8.06
C PHE A 61 2.76 5.85 9.03
N ASN A 62 2.05 5.14 9.90
CA ASN A 62 2.65 4.15 10.78
C ASN A 62 2.60 2.75 10.16
N ALA A 63 3.74 2.32 9.60
CA ALA A 63 3.89 1.01 8.95
C ALA A 63 3.83 -0.18 9.92
N THR A 64 3.96 0.04 11.23
CA THR A 64 3.94 -1.00 12.27
C THR A 64 2.63 -1.05 13.05
N ALA A 65 1.70 -0.10 12.83
CA ALA A 65 0.45 0.01 13.61
C ALA A 65 -0.37 -1.29 13.69
N LYS A 66 -0.38 -2.10 12.62
CA LYS A 66 -1.08 -3.40 12.63
C LYS A 66 -0.33 -4.48 13.43
N ALA A 67 0.99 -4.37 13.55
CA ALA A 67 1.79 -5.26 14.39
C ALA A 67 1.65 -4.90 15.87
N THR A 68 1.59 -3.60 16.21
CA THR A 68 1.37 -3.13 17.59
C THR A 68 -0.02 -3.48 18.12
N ALA A 69 -1.06 -3.42 17.28
CA ALA A 69 -2.42 -3.80 17.67
C ALA A 69 -2.66 -5.33 17.84
N MET A 70 -1.69 -6.17 17.45
CA MET A 70 -1.71 -7.62 17.70
C MET A 70 -0.84 -8.04 18.89
N ALA A 71 -0.06 -7.10 19.45
CA ALA A 71 0.83 -7.31 20.60
C ALA A 71 0.29 -6.69 21.91
N ALA A 72 -0.93 -6.15 21.88
CA ALA A 72 -1.70 -5.65 23.02
C ALA A 72 -2.98 -6.49 23.15
#